data_AF-A0AAD7DU51-F1
#
_entry.id   AF-A0AAD7DU51-F1
#
_cell.length_a   1.000
_cell.length_b   1.000
_cell.length_c   1.000
_cell.angle_alpha   90.00
_cell.angle_beta   90.00
_cell.angle_gamma   90.00
#
_symmetry.space_group_name_H-M   'P 1'
#
loop_
_entity.id
_entity.type
_entity.pdbx_description
1 polymer ?
#
loop_
_entity_poly.entity_id
_entity_poly.type
_entity_poly.pdbx_seq_one_letter_code
_entity_poly.pdbx_strand_id
1 'polypeptide(L)'
;MKMDRFACDGWLHITVDDAEISVVTVRMTHHRCHTPYLDISISNEIKETVENLKHLTAAKIWEAVLKGNPETELNEKQIYRHWAEVNSGEWRLDDDQVKSALKVLEKYEDLSVEIIPITAEDGISQWLAFLRLFSTR
;
A
#
# COMPACT_ATOMS: atom_id res chain seq x y z
N MET A 1 -4.59 12.70 15.66
CA MET A 1 -6.04 12.44 15.78
C MET A 1 -6.23 11.51 16.97
N LYS A 2 -6.83 12.00 18.06
CA LYS A 2 -7.09 11.19 19.26
C LYS A 2 -8.48 10.59 19.06
N MET A 3 -8.58 9.27 18.90
CA MET A 3 -9.90 8.63 18.82
C MET A 3 -10.56 8.73 20.18
N ASP A 4 -11.78 9.25 20.22
CA ASP A 4 -12.58 9.26 21.44
C ASP A 4 -12.90 7.82 21.83
N ARG A 5 -12.30 7.38 22.94
CA ARG A 5 -12.65 6.11 23.57
C ARG A 5 -13.90 6.37 24.39
N PHE A 6 -15.05 5.92 23.91
CA PHE A 6 -16.25 5.91 24.73
C PHE A 6 -16.02 4.93 25.90
N ALA A 7 -16.43 5.32 27.11
CA ALA A 7 -16.54 4.41 28.25
C ALA A 7 -17.70 3.43 28.00
N CYS A 8 -17.48 2.54 27.04
CA CYS A 8 -18.39 1.53 26.56
C CYS A 8 -17.86 0.19 27.07
N ASP A 9 -18.65 -0.50 27.89
CA ASP A 9 -18.36 -1.85 28.35
C ASP A 9 -18.73 -2.90 27.28
N GLY A 10 -18.54 -2.53 26.01
CA GLY A 10 -18.72 -3.41 24.87
C GLY A 10 -17.65 -4.50 24.89
N TRP A 11 -18.02 -5.68 24.42
CA TRP A 11 -17.13 -6.83 24.39
C TRP A 11 -17.31 -7.63 23.10
N LEU A 12 -16.22 -8.28 22.69
CA LEU A 12 -16.15 -9.20 21.57
C LEU A 12 -15.63 -10.53 22.11
N HIS A 13 -16.43 -11.58 21.97
CA HIS A 13 -16.07 -12.94 22.32
C HIS A 13 -15.94 -13.76 21.03
N ILE A 14 -14.72 -14.25 20.78
CA ILE A 14 -14.43 -15.15 19.66
C ILE A 14 -14.16 -16.51 20.27
N THR A 15 -14.91 -17.51 19.84
CA THR A 15 -14.71 -18.90 20.22
C THR A 15 -14.34 -19.69 18.99
N VAL A 16 -13.18 -20.33 19.05
CA VAL A 16 -12.71 -21.30 18.06
C VAL A 16 -12.77 -22.66 18.72
N ASP A 17 -13.46 -23.61 18.09
CA ASP A 17 -13.50 -24.99 18.56
C ASP A 17 -12.30 -25.74 17.96
N ASP A 18 -11.45 -26.31 18.80
CA ASP A 18 -10.30 -27.09 18.35
C ASP A 18 -10.71 -28.38 17.60
N ALA A 19 -11.94 -28.86 17.81
CA ALA A 19 -12.50 -30.01 17.10
C ALA A 19 -13.09 -29.65 15.73
N GLU A 20 -13.54 -28.41 15.53
CA GLU A 20 -14.08 -27.90 14.27
C GLU A 20 -13.47 -26.55 13.91
N ILE A 21 -12.19 -26.57 13.49
CA ILE A 21 -11.40 -25.38 13.13
C ILE A 21 -12.05 -24.54 12.02
N SER A 22 -12.94 -25.14 11.21
CA SER A 22 -13.69 -24.45 10.16
C SER A 22 -14.85 -23.58 10.67
N VAL A 23 -15.22 -23.68 11.94
CA VAL A 23 -16.35 -22.95 12.52
C VAL A 23 -15.87 -22.02 13.63
N VAL A 24 -16.02 -20.71 13.41
CA VAL A 24 -15.71 -19.69 14.41
C VAL A 24 -17.00 -19.03 14.85
N THR A 25 -17.25 -19.04 16.17
CA THR A 25 -18.39 -18.32 16.75
C THR A 25 -17.95 -16.94 17.21
N VAL A 26 -18.59 -15.90 16.68
CA VAL A 26 -18.35 -14.51 17.05
C VAL A 26 -19.58 -13.96 17.75
N ARG A 27 -19.41 -13.50 19.00
CA ARG A 27 -20.45 -12.78 19.76
C ARG A 27 -19.94 -11.38 20.10
N MET A 28 -20.73 -10.37 19.78
CA MET A 28 -20.41 -8.99 20.07
C MET A 28 -21.58 -8.34 20.79
N THR A 29 -21.27 -7.60 21.86
CA THR A 29 -22.24 -6.74 22.52
C THR A 29 -21.70 -5.34 22.59
N HIS A 30 -22.58 -4.38 22.34
CA HIS A 30 -22.27 -2.97 22.43
C HIS A 30 -23.15 -2.32 23.50
N HIS A 31 -22.54 -1.79 24.56
CA HIS A 31 -23.29 -1.28 25.72
C HIS A 31 -23.97 0.07 25.43
N ARG A 32 -23.35 0.95 24.63
CA ARG A 32 -23.87 2.31 24.37
C ARG A 32 -23.91 2.58 22.89
N CYS A 33 -24.97 3.14 22.33
CA CYS A 33 -24.97 3.55 20.92
C CYS A 33 -23.97 4.72 20.73
N HIS A 34 -22.79 4.47 20.18
CA HIS A 34 -21.85 5.51 19.76
C HIS A 34 -22.06 5.85 18.29
N THR A 35 -21.57 7.01 17.85
CA THR A 35 -21.59 7.40 16.43
C THR A 35 -21.09 6.22 15.58
N PRO A 36 -21.82 5.82 14.52
CA PRO A 36 -21.41 4.70 13.70
C PRO A 36 -20.02 4.97 13.14
N TYR A 37 -19.18 3.94 13.14
CA TYR A 37 -17.94 3.97 12.36
C TYR A 37 -18.35 4.12 10.89
N LEU A 38 -18.10 5.31 10.34
CA LEU A 38 -18.25 5.52 8.91
C LEU A 38 -17.21 4.65 8.22
N ASP A 39 -17.64 3.92 7.18
CA ASP A 39 -16.72 3.18 6.34
C ASP A 39 -15.79 4.19 5.64
N ILE A 40 -14.57 4.31 6.16
CA ILE A 40 -13.51 5.14 5.60
C ILE A 40 -12.66 4.38 4.57
N SER A 41 -13.12 3.21 4.12
CA SER A 41 -12.43 2.48 3.07
C SER A 41 -12.45 3.26 1.75
N ILE A 42 -11.45 3.00 0.91
CA ILE A 42 -11.39 3.58 -0.43
C ILE A 42 -12.48 2.92 -1.26
N SER A 43 -13.37 3.74 -1.86
CA SER A 43 -14.42 3.24 -2.75
C SER A 43 -13.82 2.54 -3.98
N ASN A 44 -14.58 1.63 -4.59
CA ASN A 44 -14.09 0.88 -5.75
C ASN A 44 -13.79 1.78 -6.95
N GLU A 45 -14.55 2.87 -7.14
CA GLU A 45 -14.31 3.87 -8.18
C GLU A 45 -12.93 4.54 -8.03
N ILE A 46 -12.52 4.82 -6.78
CA ILE A 46 -11.23 5.44 -6.50
C ILE A 46 -10.11 4.41 -6.64
N LYS A 47 -10.33 3.14 -6.24
CA LYS A 47 -9.37 2.06 -6.52
C LYS A 47 -9.11 1.90 -8.01
N GLU A 48 -10.17 1.93 -8.83
CA GLU A 48 -10.05 1.89 -10.29
C GLU A 48 -9.28 3.10 -10.83
N THR A 49 -9.52 4.29 -10.27
CA THR A 49 -8.74 5.49 -10.60
C THR A 49 -7.26 5.32 -10.29
N VAL A 50 -6.92 4.75 -9.13
CA VAL A 50 -5.53 4.47 -8.75
C VAL A 50 -4.89 3.47 -9.70
N GLU A 51 -5.61 2.40 -10.09
CA GLU A 51 -5.10 1.38 -11.02
C GLU A 51 -4.82 1.99 -12.41
N ASN A 52 -5.77 2.76 -12.95
CA ASN A 52 -5.65 3.41 -14.26
C ASN A 52 -4.50 4.43 -14.32
N LEU A 53 -4.21 5.08 -13.18
CA LEU A 53 -3.19 6.12 -13.07
C LEU A 53 -1.92 5.63 -12.37
N LYS A 54 -1.72 4.32 -12.17
CA LYS A 54 -0.62 3.77 -11.35
C LYS A 54 0.79 4.15 -11.80
N HIS A 55 0.94 4.50 -13.08
CA HIS A 55 2.17 5.00 -13.69
C HIS A 55 2.54 6.45 -13.27
N LEU A 56 1.60 7.18 -12.67
CA LEU A 56 1.84 8.50 -12.08
C LEU A 56 2.28 8.38 -10.62
N THR A 57 2.78 9.47 -10.06
CA THR A 57 3.08 9.55 -8.62
C THR A 57 1.78 9.58 -7.81
N ALA A 58 1.79 9.00 -6.60
CA ALA A 58 0.65 9.03 -5.70
C ALA A 58 0.07 10.43 -5.46
N ALA A 59 0.93 11.46 -5.39
CA ALA A 59 0.50 12.85 -5.26
C ALA A 59 -0.33 13.34 -6.46
N LYS A 60 0.04 12.95 -7.69
CA LYS A 60 -0.74 13.27 -8.89
C LYS A 60 -2.07 12.54 -8.96
N ILE A 61 -2.09 11.30 -8.46
CA ILE A 61 -3.34 10.54 -8.33
C ILE A 61 -4.25 11.20 -7.29
N TRP A 62 -3.69 11.67 -6.17
CA TRP A 62 -4.44 12.41 -5.15
C TRP A 62 -5.05 13.70 -5.70
N GLU A 63 -4.30 14.48 -6.49
CA GLU A 63 -4.84 15.64 -7.20
C GLU A 63 -6.03 15.26 -8.12
N ALA A 64 -5.94 14.12 -8.82
CA ALA A 64 -7.02 13.64 -9.67
C ALA A 64 -8.27 13.21 -8.87
N VAL A 65 -8.08 12.55 -7.73
CA VAL A 65 -9.16 12.18 -6.81
C VAL A 65 -9.87 13.43 -6.27
N LEU A 66 -9.12 14.43 -5.81
CA LEU A 66 -9.69 15.70 -5.35
C LEU A 66 -10.44 16.45 -6.45
N LYS A 67 -9.98 16.38 -7.70
CA LYS A 67 -10.66 17.01 -8.83
C LYS A 67 -12.00 16.34 -9.14
N GLY A 68 -12.08 15.02 -9.03
CA GLY A 68 -13.30 14.24 -9.26
C GLY A 68 -14.28 14.27 -8.08
N ASN A 69 -13.76 14.33 -6.86
CA ASN A 69 -14.53 14.37 -5.62
C ASN A 69 -13.87 15.33 -4.59
N PRO A 70 -14.14 16.64 -4.67
CA PRO A 70 -13.53 17.64 -3.80
C PRO A 70 -13.87 17.49 -2.31
N GLU A 71 -15.08 16.98 -2.01
CA GLU A 71 -15.60 16.80 -0.65
C GLU A 71 -15.34 15.38 -0.12
N THR A 72 -14.26 14.74 -0.60
CA THR A 72 -13.90 13.40 -0.14
C THR A 72 -13.40 13.41 1.30
N GLU A 73 -13.87 12.45 2.11
CA GLU A 73 -13.36 12.18 3.46
C GLU A 73 -12.04 11.39 3.46
N LEU A 74 -11.56 10.99 2.27
CA LEU A 74 -10.28 10.32 2.13
C LEU A 74 -9.12 11.28 2.37
N ASN A 75 -7.98 10.71 2.76
CA ASN A 75 -6.72 11.45 2.83
C ASN A 75 -5.68 10.90 1.85
N GLU A 76 -4.71 11.75 1.55
CA GLU A 76 -3.59 11.44 0.65
C GLU A 76 -2.85 10.15 1.05
N LYS A 77 -2.70 9.86 2.35
CA LYS A 77 -2.00 8.66 2.83
C LYS A 77 -2.73 7.37 2.46
N GLN A 78 -4.07 7.39 2.42
CA GLN A 78 -4.85 6.24 1.97
C GLN A 78 -4.59 5.96 0.48
N ILE A 79 -4.57 7.00 -0.35
CA ILE A 79 -4.25 6.88 -1.78
C ILE A 79 -2.81 6.39 -1.96
N TYR A 80 -1.85 6.97 -1.24
CA TYR A 80 -0.47 6.52 -1.27
C TYR A 80 -0.32 5.04 -0.92
N ARG A 81 -0.96 4.60 0.17
CA ARG A 81 -0.90 3.19 0.59
C ARG A 81 -1.44 2.27 -0.49
N HIS A 82 -2.60 2.58 -1.05
CA HIS A 82 -3.20 1.75 -2.09
C HIS A 82 -2.38 1.77 -3.39
N TRP A 83 -1.86 2.92 -3.80
CA TRP A 83 -0.93 3.06 -4.92
C TRP A 83 0.34 2.22 -4.71
N ALA A 84 0.89 2.20 -3.50
CA ALA A 84 2.07 1.41 -3.16
C ALA A 84 1.77 -0.09 -3.20
N GLU A 85 0.60 -0.52 -2.72
CA GLU A 85 0.13 -1.90 -2.81
C GLU A 85 0.01 -2.33 -4.28
N VAL A 86 -0.67 -1.55 -5.12
CA VAL A 86 -0.83 -1.80 -6.56
C VAL A 86 0.52 -1.89 -7.26
N ASN A 87 1.41 -0.94 -7.03
CA ASN A 87 2.72 -0.91 -7.68
C ASN A 87 3.71 -1.94 -7.11
N SER A 88 3.49 -2.46 -5.89
CA SER A 88 4.38 -3.42 -5.28
C SER A 88 4.58 -4.68 -6.12
N GLY A 89 3.56 -5.11 -6.85
CA GLY A 89 3.66 -6.24 -7.79
C GLY A 89 4.63 -6.00 -8.94
N GLU A 90 4.90 -4.74 -9.31
CA GLU A 90 5.80 -4.42 -10.42
C GLU A 90 7.27 -4.46 -10.02
N TRP A 91 7.59 -4.03 -8.79
CA TRP A 91 8.97 -3.87 -8.33
C TRP A 91 9.43 -4.89 -7.29
N ARG A 92 8.52 -5.59 -6.60
CA ARG A 92 8.82 -6.63 -5.59
C ARG A 92 8.76 -8.03 -6.22
N LEU A 93 9.76 -8.33 -7.04
CA LEU A 93 9.90 -9.56 -7.83
C LEU A 93 10.77 -10.63 -7.15
N ASP A 94 11.38 -10.31 -6.01
CA ASP A 94 12.16 -11.21 -5.15
C ASP A 94 12.06 -10.77 -3.69
N ASP A 95 12.30 -11.69 -2.75
CA ASP A 95 12.40 -11.38 -1.32
C ASP A 95 13.69 -10.63 -0.99
N ASP A 96 14.76 -10.89 -1.76
CA ASP A 96 15.98 -10.12 -1.72
C ASP A 96 15.82 -8.83 -2.52
N GLN A 97 15.96 -7.68 -1.86
CA GLN A 97 15.76 -6.36 -2.47
C GLN A 97 16.69 -6.11 -3.67
N VAL A 98 17.93 -6.62 -3.62
CA VAL A 98 18.91 -6.45 -4.69
C VAL A 98 18.52 -7.30 -5.90
N LYS A 99 18.15 -8.57 -5.67
CA LYS A 99 17.66 -9.44 -6.75
C LYS A 99 16.39 -8.90 -7.38
N SER A 100 15.48 -8.34 -6.56
CA SER A 100 14.26 -7.71 -7.04
C SER A 100 14.56 -6.53 -7.96
N ALA A 101 15.49 -5.65 -7.57
CA ALA A 101 15.92 -4.52 -8.40
C ALA A 101 16.56 -4.98 -9.72
N LEU A 102 17.42 -6.01 -9.70
CA LEU A 102 18.01 -6.57 -10.92
C LEU A 102 16.95 -7.12 -11.88
N LYS A 103 15.97 -7.88 -11.38
CA LYS A 103 14.84 -8.37 -12.17
C LYS A 103 14.00 -7.25 -12.78
N VAL A 104 13.85 -6.12 -12.09
CA VAL A 104 13.17 -4.95 -12.66
C VAL A 104 13.97 -4.39 -13.83
N LEU A 105 15.29 -4.29 -13.71
CA LEU A 105 16.16 -3.79 -14.79
C LEU A 105 16.18 -4.74 -16.00
N GLU A 106 16.15 -6.05 -15.78
CA GLU A 106 16.02 -7.07 -16.83
C GLU A 106 14.74 -6.89 -17.67
N LYS A 107 13.65 -6.37 -17.09
CA LYS A 107 12.44 -6.04 -17.89
C LYS A 107 12.67 -4.92 -18.90
N TYR A 108 13.71 -4.12 -18.74
CA TYR A 108 14.02 -2.94 -19.56
C TYR A 108 15.39 -3.07 -20.23
N GLU A 109 15.68 -4.22 -20.84
CA GLU A 109 16.92 -4.53 -21.58
C GLU A 109 17.33 -3.45 -22.61
N ASP A 110 16.37 -2.71 -23.15
CA ASP A 110 16.60 -1.65 -24.13
C ASP A 110 17.11 -0.32 -23.52
N LEU A 111 17.12 -0.19 -22.20
CA LEU A 111 17.65 0.98 -21.50
C LEU A 111 19.13 0.77 -21.17
N SER A 112 19.96 1.79 -21.46
CA SER A 112 21.34 1.81 -20.96
C SER A 112 21.35 1.98 -19.44
N VAL A 113 21.44 0.87 -18.72
CA VAL A 113 21.54 0.87 -17.26
C VAL A 113 23.01 0.75 -16.86
N GLU A 114 23.48 1.69 -16.04
CA GLU A 114 24.81 1.66 -15.45
C GLU A 114 24.67 1.28 -13.97
N ILE A 115 25.22 0.13 -13.58
CA ILE A 115 25.27 -0.30 -12.18
C ILE A 115 26.54 0.25 -11.55
N ILE A 116 26.41 1.12 -10.56
CA ILE A 116 27.55 1.71 -9.84
C ILE A 116 27.82 0.85 -8.59
N PRO A 117 28.96 0.14 -8.51
CA PRO A 117 29.31 -0.59 -7.31
C PRO A 117 29.66 0.39 -6.19
N ILE A 118 29.05 0.22 -5.03
CA ILE A 118 29.42 0.92 -3.79
C ILE A 118 30.20 -0.02 -2.89
N THR A 119 31.13 0.53 -2.12
CA THR A 119 31.97 -0.22 -1.20
C THR A 119 31.10 -0.89 -0.13
N ALA A 120 31.21 -2.21 -0.02
CA ALA A 120 30.52 -2.96 1.03
C ALA A 120 31.13 -2.64 2.39
N GLU A 121 30.31 -2.16 3.32
CA GLU A 121 30.64 -2.08 4.75
C GLU A 121 30.01 -3.27 5.48
N ASP A 122 30.68 -3.78 6.51
CA ASP A 122 30.20 -4.93 7.28
C ASP A 122 28.79 -4.66 7.84
N GLY A 123 27.84 -5.55 7.48
CA GLY A 123 26.44 -5.45 7.88
C GLY A 123 25.53 -4.70 6.90
N ILE A 124 26.04 -4.20 5.77
CA ILE A 124 25.26 -3.47 4.76
C ILE A 124 25.31 -4.19 3.41
N SER A 125 24.22 -4.86 3.03
CA SER A 125 23.99 -5.32 1.65
C SER A 125 23.45 -4.15 0.83
N GLN A 126 24.28 -3.42 0.07
CA GLN A 126 23.76 -2.34 -0.81
C GLN A 126 24.49 -2.25 -2.15
N TRP A 127 23.71 -2.20 -3.23
CA TRP A 127 24.11 -1.69 -4.55
C TRP A 127 23.10 -0.56 -4.90
N LEU A 128 23.57 0.61 -5.34
CA LEU A 128 22.70 1.65 -5.88
C LEU A 128 22.62 1.48 -7.40
N ALA A 129 21.49 0.97 -7.90
CA ALA A 129 21.22 0.99 -9.33
C ALA A 129 20.64 2.36 -9.73
N PHE A 130 21.36 3.11 -10.56
CA PHE A 130 20.85 4.33 -11.18
C PHE A 130 20.41 4.03 -12.61
N LEU A 131 19.16 4.34 -12.93
CA LEU A 131 18.71 4.42 -14.32
C LEU A 131 19.18 5.75 -14.91
N ARG A 132 20.22 5.71 -15.75
CA ARG A 132 20.65 6.87 -16.53
C ARG A 132 19.92 6.85 -17.87
N LEU A 133 18.76 7.49 -17.94
CA LEU A 133 18.03 7.69 -19.20
C LEU A 133 18.84 8.62 -20.11
N PHE A 134 19.72 8.07 -20.94
CA PHE A 134 20.25 8.81 -22.07
C PHE A 134 19.19 8.85 -23.17
N SER A 135 18.55 10.01 -23.33
CA SER A 135 17.89 10.35 -24.59
C SER A 135 18.99 10.68 -25.61
N THR A 136 19.44 9.68 -26.36
CA THR A 136 20.21 9.92 -27.58
C THR A 136 19.23 10.37 -28.66
N ARG A 137 19.38 11.64 -29.07
CA ARG A 137 18.81 12.17 -30.31
C ARG A 137 19.31 11.41 -31.53
#